data_AF-A0A2U2J5E3-F1
#
_entry.id   AF-A0A2U2J5E3-F1
#
_cell.length_a   1.000
_cell.length_b   1.000
_cell.length_c   1.000
_cell.angle_alpha   90.00
_cell.angle_beta   90.00
_cell.angle_gamma   90.00
#
_symmetry.space_group_name_H-M   'P 1'
#
loop_
_entity.id
_entity.type
_entity.pdbx_description
1 polymer ?
#
loop_
_entity_poly.entity_id
_entity_poly.type
_entity_poly.pdbx_seq_one_letter_code
_entity_poly.pdbx_strand_id
1 'polypeptide(L)'
;MGGLRVNASTAQRIGSYVDFLDLEQCRTRSVDESGVPIRVYAELLPPAQPECPSCGSVAAPHGMRTQNYVDRPISGKPVVICLDIKRARCRNSDCDVKTFQLNQNEEFNDTITRRCKSYIEDQCFSRTFASLAAETGVPESTIRRIADSLLSKINRNFRIDTPRIIAIDDVCLPSGKDRRLPAKLRTPYPERRSMAYRTVISDTETSQVVDLLEDRRLSTVLEFLLNLQGWRRVRYVTIDMSNTYRDAVWLAFGDAVTIIADRWHVTARVNAVVDGARRALKGIPQKARRSFRMALLARGRELQARNPDRHAELMEFLQSAPDLATVYIAKEELLDIYDARSAVSAKYAYHAWKSRLTVDVAAKFGGVIKMFNTWEKEIFAYWSVGFVAEHWDASMYSALTTNRSPTDPLIPMIRRLSRYRRWVGPSNGKAEARNQVIRLLNRLGRSYSFRFLRARAIFSTFRVADRFGICAECRIPFKRNPQDRRRSREQRFYSAYIRAPRIQDEVPRTPRCRFCDPSSTGVPRPGGKPYEKAATHCGLGDIWTEPEATILDDHQALQAVQTRYVQFKRSKRMKKDLRAEMEPLMEDLFACLV
;
A
#
# COMPACT_ATOMS: atom_id res chain seq x y z
N MET A 1 -42.60 0.05 23.24
CA MET A 1 -43.54 1.05 22.71
C MET A 1 -42.81 2.37 22.57
N GLY A 2 -42.92 3.02 21.41
CA GLY A 2 -42.25 4.29 21.12
C GLY A 2 -41.90 4.42 19.63
N GLY A 3 -42.93 4.52 18.79
CA GLY A 3 -42.80 4.62 17.34
C GLY A 3 -42.36 6.00 16.89
N LEU A 4 -41.36 6.05 16.01
CA LEU A 4 -41.03 7.22 15.21
C LEU A 4 -41.85 7.16 13.92
N ARG A 5 -42.91 7.97 13.88
CA ARG A 5 -43.68 8.30 12.67
C ARG A 5 -42.77 9.10 11.73
N VAL A 6 -42.55 8.59 10.52
CA VAL A 6 -41.96 9.35 9.42
C VAL A 6 -43.10 9.69 8.46
N ASN A 7 -43.26 10.99 8.20
CA ASN A 7 -44.36 11.56 7.44
C ASN A 7 -44.43 11.04 6.00
N ALA A 8 -45.63 10.63 5.62
CA ALA A 8 -46.03 10.28 4.27
C ALA A 8 -46.49 11.53 3.52
N SER A 9 -45.61 12.15 2.74
CA SER A 9 -45.92 13.05 1.63
C SER A 9 -44.60 13.37 0.95
N THR A 10 -44.21 12.71 -0.13
CA THR A 10 -44.47 13.22 -1.49
C THR A 10 -44.38 12.04 -2.45
N ALA A 11 -45.54 11.56 -2.90
CA ALA A 11 -45.64 10.58 -3.96
C ALA A 11 -46.04 11.31 -5.24
N GLN A 12 -45.12 11.45 -6.20
CA GLN A 12 -45.53 11.52 -7.60
C GLN A 12 -45.55 10.10 -8.14
N ARG A 13 -46.77 9.56 -8.21
CA ARG A 13 -47.09 8.22 -8.71
C ARG A 13 -47.05 8.23 -10.24
N ILE A 14 -46.11 7.46 -10.80
CA ILE A 14 -46.26 6.86 -12.13
C ILE A 14 -46.09 5.35 -11.92
N GLY A 15 -47.16 4.58 -12.10
CA GLY A 15 -47.18 3.11 -12.29
C GLY A 15 -46.27 2.24 -11.40
N SER A 16 -46.72 1.95 -10.19
CA SER A 16 -46.42 0.83 -9.25
C SER A 16 -45.39 -0.30 -9.54
N TYR A 17 -44.17 -0.03 -10.02
CA TYR A 17 -43.03 -0.94 -9.83
C TYR A 17 -41.77 -0.13 -9.50
N VAL A 18 -41.16 -0.38 -8.33
CA VAL A 18 -39.77 0.00 -8.10
C VAL A 18 -38.94 -0.91 -9.00
N ASP A 19 -38.32 -0.35 -10.04
CA ASP A 19 -37.48 -1.13 -10.95
C ASP A 19 -36.37 -1.83 -10.14
N PHE A 20 -36.39 -3.16 -10.12
CA PHE A 20 -35.46 -3.98 -9.32
C PHE A 20 -34.01 -3.76 -9.74
N LEU A 21 -33.80 -3.46 -11.03
CA LEU A 21 -32.48 -3.22 -11.59
C LEU A 21 -32.00 -1.78 -11.38
N ASP A 22 -32.86 -0.78 -11.23
CA ASP A 22 -32.48 0.64 -11.16
C ASP A 22 -31.61 1.03 -12.38
N LEU A 23 -32.05 0.66 -13.58
CA LEU A 23 -31.37 0.96 -14.85
C LEU A 23 -32.29 1.78 -15.76
N GLU A 24 -31.93 3.03 -16.07
CA GLU A 24 -32.79 3.98 -16.80
C GLU A 24 -33.34 3.47 -18.15
N GLN A 25 -32.59 2.62 -18.85
CA GLN A 25 -32.95 2.11 -20.18
C GLN A 25 -33.52 0.67 -20.13
N CYS A 26 -33.73 0.13 -18.94
CA CYS A 26 -34.18 -1.24 -18.73
C CYS A 26 -35.44 -1.22 -17.85
N ARG A 27 -36.37 -2.14 -18.13
CA ARG A 27 -37.54 -2.33 -17.26
C ARG A 27 -37.55 -3.76 -16.75
N THR A 28 -37.58 -3.92 -15.44
CA THR A 28 -37.85 -5.22 -14.81
C THR A 28 -39.30 -5.65 -15.08
N ARG A 29 -39.48 -6.85 -15.62
CA ARG A 29 -40.80 -7.48 -15.83
C ARG A 29 -41.18 -8.39 -14.68
N SER A 30 -40.26 -9.25 -14.25
CA SER A 30 -40.48 -10.16 -13.12
C SER A 30 -39.16 -10.54 -12.46
N VAL A 31 -39.23 -10.97 -11.20
CA VAL A 31 -38.09 -11.41 -10.41
C VAL A 31 -38.42 -12.76 -9.81
N ASP A 32 -37.54 -13.74 -10.00
CA ASP A 32 -37.56 -15.02 -9.32
C ASP A 32 -36.45 -15.06 -8.27
N GLU A 33 -36.84 -14.92 -7.01
CA GLU A 33 -35.95 -14.96 -5.84
C GLU A 33 -35.87 -16.35 -5.19
N SER A 34 -36.65 -17.32 -5.68
CA SER A 34 -36.72 -18.68 -5.10
C SER A 34 -35.44 -19.48 -5.33
N GLY A 35 -34.71 -19.17 -6.41
CA GLY A 35 -33.45 -19.79 -6.78
C GLY A 35 -32.20 -18.99 -6.39
N VAL A 36 -31.05 -19.66 -6.48
CA VAL A 36 -29.72 -19.04 -6.50
C VAL A 36 -29.05 -19.45 -7.81
N PRO A 37 -28.77 -18.51 -8.74
CA PRO A 37 -28.89 -17.05 -8.64
C PRO A 37 -30.34 -16.53 -8.69
N ILE A 38 -30.57 -15.31 -8.18
CA ILE A 38 -31.81 -14.54 -8.43
C ILE A 38 -31.90 -14.30 -9.95
N ARG A 39 -33.04 -14.61 -10.55
CA ARG A 39 -33.27 -14.35 -11.98
C ARG A 39 -34.19 -13.15 -12.15
N VAL A 40 -33.69 -12.15 -12.87
CA VAL A 40 -34.44 -10.92 -13.16
C VAL A 40 -34.77 -10.91 -14.64
N TYR A 41 -36.04 -11.03 -14.98
CA TYR A 41 -36.50 -10.93 -16.36
C TYR A 41 -36.74 -9.46 -16.68
N ALA A 42 -36.06 -8.96 -17.71
CA ALA A 42 -36.08 -7.55 -18.05
C ALA A 42 -36.14 -7.33 -19.57
N GLU A 43 -36.59 -6.15 -19.97
CA GLU A 43 -36.56 -5.73 -21.38
C GLU A 43 -35.94 -4.35 -21.53
N LEU A 44 -35.27 -4.11 -22.66
CA LEU A 44 -34.85 -2.77 -23.04
C LEU A 44 -36.06 -1.96 -23.50
N LEU A 45 -36.15 -0.71 -23.03
CA LEU A 45 -37.19 0.21 -23.48
C LEU A 45 -36.99 0.52 -24.97
N PRO A 46 -37.92 0.15 -25.86
CA PRO A 46 -37.74 0.34 -27.30
C PRO A 46 -37.65 1.83 -27.66
N PRO A 47 -36.88 2.20 -28.70
CA PRO A 47 -36.88 3.57 -29.20
C PRO A 47 -38.24 3.86 -29.85
N ALA A 48 -38.70 5.10 -29.77
CA ALA A 48 -40.03 5.49 -30.29
C ALA A 48 -40.21 5.16 -31.78
N GLN A 49 -39.13 5.26 -32.57
CA GLN A 49 -39.07 4.80 -33.96
C GLN A 49 -37.74 4.06 -34.20
N PRO A 50 -37.76 2.77 -34.54
CA PRO A 50 -36.53 2.03 -34.83
C PRO A 50 -36.02 2.37 -36.24
N GLU A 51 -34.81 2.92 -36.32
CA GLU A 51 -34.14 3.26 -37.58
C GLU A 51 -32.95 2.32 -37.84
N CYS A 52 -32.63 2.10 -39.11
CA CYS A 52 -31.47 1.31 -39.51
C CYS A 52 -30.17 2.08 -39.22
N PRO A 53 -29.22 1.53 -38.44
CA PRO A 53 -27.97 2.23 -38.10
C PRO A 53 -27.04 2.44 -39.31
N SER A 54 -27.29 1.78 -40.44
CA SER A 54 -26.49 1.91 -41.66
C SER A 54 -27.06 2.88 -42.68
N CYS A 55 -28.38 2.94 -42.87
CA CYS A 55 -29.01 3.76 -43.92
C CYS A 55 -30.11 4.71 -43.41
N GLY A 56 -30.41 4.75 -42.12
CA GLY A 56 -31.42 5.63 -41.51
C GLY A 56 -32.87 5.29 -41.84
N SER A 57 -33.14 4.31 -42.71
CA SER A 57 -34.52 3.94 -43.06
C SER A 57 -35.29 3.30 -41.90
N VAL A 58 -36.62 3.43 -41.92
CA VAL A 58 -37.52 2.85 -40.90
C VAL A 58 -37.36 1.33 -40.87
N ALA A 59 -37.10 0.79 -39.69
CA ALA A 59 -36.97 -0.64 -39.47
C ALA A 59 -38.26 -1.25 -38.90
N ALA A 60 -38.51 -2.52 -39.20
CA ALA A 60 -39.65 -3.26 -38.65
C ALA A 60 -39.17 -4.24 -37.56
N PRO A 61 -39.91 -4.42 -36.46
CA PRO A 61 -39.60 -5.46 -35.47
C PRO A 61 -39.53 -6.85 -36.12
N HIS A 62 -38.48 -7.61 -35.80
CA HIS A 62 -38.18 -8.91 -36.39
C HIS A 62 -37.68 -9.88 -35.30
N GLY A 63 -38.60 -10.30 -34.44
CA GLY A 63 -38.35 -11.30 -33.40
C GLY A 63 -37.56 -10.79 -32.19
N MET A 64 -37.35 -11.70 -31.24
CA MET A 64 -36.73 -11.43 -29.95
C MET A 64 -35.80 -12.57 -29.57
N ARG A 65 -34.72 -12.25 -28.86
CA ARG A 65 -33.83 -13.24 -28.23
C ARG A 65 -33.65 -12.86 -26.77
N THR A 66 -33.86 -13.81 -25.88
CA THR A 66 -33.46 -13.66 -24.48
C THR A 66 -31.98 -14.00 -24.31
N GLN A 67 -31.24 -13.13 -23.64
CA GLN A 67 -29.82 -13.34 -23.32
C GLN A 67 -29.59 -13.12 -21.83
N ASN A 68 -28.76 -13.99 -21.24
CA ASN A 68 -28.44 -13.93 -19.81
C ASN A 68 -27.18 -13.09 -19.57
N TYR A 69 -27.25 -12.22 -18.58
CA TYR A 69 -26.16 -11.36 -18.12
C TYR A 69 -25.94 -11.55 -16.62
N VAL A 70 -24.70 -11.80 -16.21
CA VAL A 70 -24.36 -11.84 -14.77
C VAL A 70 -24.25 -10.41 -14.26
N ASP A 71 -24.91 -10.12 -13.15
CA ASP A 71 -25.01 -8.79 -12.58
C ASP A 71 -24.45 -8.70 -11.15
N ARG A 72 -24.36 -7.49 -10.59
CA ARG A 72 -23.88 -7.29 -9.22
C ARG A 72 -24.80 -8.03 -8.23
N PRO A 73 -24.28 -8.52 -7.10
CA PRO A 73 -25.09 -9.16 -6.09
C PRO A 73 -26.13 -8.19 -5.52
N ILE A 74 -27.35 -8.68 -5.36
CA ILE A 74 -28.46 -7.97 -4.70
C ILE A 74 -28.83 -8.78 -3.46
N SER A 75 -28.92 -8.10 -2.32
CA SER A 75 -29.16 -8.74 -1.01
C SER A 75 -28.17 -9.87 -0.69
N GLY A 76 -26.93 -9.74 -1.17
CA GLY A 76 -25.86 -10.73 -0.97
C GLY A 76 -25.97 -12.01 -1.80
N LYS A 77 -26.95 -12.09 -2.71
CA LYS A 77 -27.14 -13.24 -3.61
C LYS A 77 -26.64 -12.92 -5.03
N PRO A 78 -26.07 -13.90 -5.76
CA PRO A 78 -25.77 -13.77 -7.18
C PRO A 78 -27.03 -13.43 -8.00
N VAL A 79 -26.88 -12.60 -9.03
CA VAL A 79 -27.99 -12.13 -9.88
C VAL A 79 -27.70 -12.41 -11.35
N VAL A 80 -28.69 -12.94 -12.07
CA VAL A 80 -28.67 -13.10 -13.52
C VAL A 80 -29.84 -12.33 -14.11
N ILE A 81 -29.54 -11.39 -15.01
CA ILE A 81 -30.54 -10.66 -15.80
C ILE A 81 -30.82 -11.47 -17.07
N CYS A 82 -32.06 -11.94 -17.22
CA CYS A 82 -32.60 -12.53 -18.44
C CYS A 82 -33.18 -11.39 -19.29
N LEU A 83 -32.36 -10.81 -20.17
CA LEU A 83 -32.71 -9.62 -20.96
C LEU A 83 -33.32 -10.03 -22.30
N ASP A 84 -34.53 -9.54 -22.56
CA ASP A 84 -35.21 -9.68 -23.84
C ASP A 84 -34.71 -8.63 -24.84
N ILE A 85 -33.90 -9.07 -25.80
CA ILE A 85 -33.31 -8.24 -26.84
C ILE A 85 -34.18 -8.34 -28.10
N LYS A 86 -34.84 -7.24 -28.45
CA LYS A 86 -35.66 -7.11 -29.65
C LYS A 86 -34.74 -6.90 -30.87
N ARG A 87 -35.07 -7.56 -31.97
CA ARG A 87 -34.36 -7.38 -33.26
C ARG A 87 -35.26 -6.63 -34.23
N ALA A 88 -34.66 -5.94 -35.18
CA ALA A 88 -35.37 -5.27 -36.27
C ALA A 88 -34.77 -5.65 -37.62
N ARG A 89 -35.60 -5.55 -38.67
CA ARG A 89 -35.22 -5.73 -40.07
C ARG A 89 -35.31 -4.38 -40.79
N CYS A 90 -34.27 -4.04 -41.55
CA CYS A 90 -34.25 -2.86 -42.41
C CYS A 90 -35.30 -3.00 -43.53
N ARG A 91 -36.07 -1.95 -43.82
CA ARG A 91 -37.04 -1.96 -44.94
C ARG A 91 -36.44 -1.56 -46.28
N ASN A 92 -35.24 -0.97 -46.29
CA ASN A 92 -34.53 -0.67 -47.52
C ASN A 92 -33.96 -1.96 -48.15
N SER A 93 -34.39 -2.28 -49.37
CA SER A 93 -33.93 -3.45 -50.15
C SER A 93 -32.45 -3.38 -50.50
N ASP A 94 -31.91 -2.17 -50.63
CA ASP A 94 -30.57 -1.90 -51.14
C ASP A 94 -29.55 -1.75 -50.00
N CYS A 95 -29.94 -2.04 -48.75
CA CYS A 95 -29.07 -1.98 -47.59
C CYS A 95 -28.47 -3.35 -47.27
N ASP A 96 -27.14 -3.39 -47.09
CA ASP A 96 -26.41 -4.60 -46.71
C ASP A 96 -26.80 -5.12 -45.31
N VAL A 97 -27.22 -4.24 -44.41
CA VAL A 97 -27.67 -4.60 -43.06
C VAL A 97 -29.14 -5.01 -43.07
N LYS A 98 -29.40 -6.30 -43.22
CA LYS A 98 -30.77 -6.84 -43.24
C LYS A 98 -31.42 -6.90 -41.85
N THR A 99 -30.70 -7.35 -40.81
CA THR A 99 -31.24 -7.44 -39.44
C THR A 99 -30.24 -6.96 -38.40
N PHE A 100 -30.71 -6.25 -37.38
CA PHE A 100 -29.89 -5.70 -36.30
C PHE A 100 -30.61 -5.73 -34.95
N GLN A 101 -29.87 -5.52 -33.85
CA GLN A 101 -30.45 -5.42 -32.50
C GLN A 101 -30.92 -4.01 -32.22
N LEU A 102 -32.11 -3.87 -31.62
CA LEU A 102 -32.61 -2.60 -31.13
C LEU A 102 -31.97 -2.29 -29.78
N ASN A 103 -31.51 -1.04 -29.62
CA ASN A 103 -30.88 -0.50 -28.40
C ASN A 103 -29.57 -1.19 -27.99
N GLN A 104 -28.45 -0.71 -28.52
CA GLN A 104 -27.14 -1.04 -27.98
C GLN A 104 -26.94 -0.23 -26.68
N ASN A 105 -27.16 -0.89 -25.54
CA ASN A 105 -26.84 -0.31 -24.25
C ASN A 105 -25.48 -0.85 -23.80
N GLU A 106 -24.54 0.07 -23.60
CA GLU A 106 -23.18 -0.24 -23.17
C GLU A 106 -23.10 -1.03 -21.85
N GLU A 107 -24.16 -1.04 -21.02
CA GLU A 107 -24.27 -1.89 -19.82
C GLU A 107 -24.21 -3.39 -20.17
N PHE A 108 -24.67 -3.77 -21.37
CA PHE A 108 -24.88 -5.16 -21.82
C PHE A 108 -23.95 -5.57 -22.98
N ASN A 109 -22.80 -4.91 -23.15
CA ASN A 109 -21.85 -5.22 -24.23
C ASN A 109 -21.15 -6.59 -24.09
N ASP A 110 -21.06 -7.13 -22.87
CA ASP A 110 -20.46 -8.43 -22.56
C ASP A 110 -21.46 -9.30 -21.78
N THR A 111 -21.17 -10.58 -21.55
CA THR A 111 -22.00 -11.48 -20.72
C THR A 111 -22.05 -11.10 -19.23
N ILE A 112 -21.31 -10.08 -18.82
CA ILE A 112 -21.29 -9.50 -17.47
C ILE A 112 -21.60 -8.03 -17.60
N THR A 113 -22.55 -7.54 -16.80
CA THR A 113 -22.96 -6.15 -16.81
C THR A 113 -21.79 -5.22 -16.43
N ARG A 114 -21.77 -4.01 -16.97
CA ARG A 114 -20.71 -3.03 -16.67
C ARG A 114 -20.63 -2.74 -15.17
N ARG A 115 -21.77 -2.60 -14.48
CA ARG A 115 -21.82 -2.36 -13.04
C ARG A 115 -21.33 -3.55 -12.21
N CYS A 116 -21.55 -4.78 -12.67
CA CYS A 116 -20.98 -5.97 -12.02
C CYS A 116 -19.45 -5.98 -12.17
N LYS A 117 -18.92 -5.63 -13.35
CA LYS A 117 -17.47 -5.46 -13.51
C LYS A 117 -16.91 -4.40 -12.57
N SER A 118 -17.54 -3.22 -12.49
CA SER A 118 -17.12 -2.17 -11.56
C SER A 118 -17.18 -2.61 -10.09
N TYR A 119 -18.21 -3.37 -9.70
CA TYR A 119 -18.28 -3.97 -8.37
C TYR A 119 -17.10 -4.92 -8.09
N ILE A 120 -16.75 -5.77 -9.06
CA ILE A 120 -15.59 -6.67 -8.95
C ILE A 120 -14.29 -5.86 -8.85
N GLU A 121 -14.11 -4.84 -9.68
CA GLU A 121 -12.96 -3.94 -9.67
C GLU A 121 -12.77 -3.27 -8.31
N ASP A 122 -13.84 -2.77 -7.69
CA ASP A 122 -13.80 -2.11 -6.37
C ASP A 122 -13.43 -3.06 -5.23
N GLN A 123 -13.85 -4.33 -5.31
CA GLN A 123 -13.71 -5.28 -4.22
C GLN A 123 -12.49 -6.19 -4.34
N CYS A 124 -11.90 -6.33 -5.53
CA CYS A 124 -10.86 -7.32 -5.83
C CYS A 124 -9.60 -7.20 -4.95
N PHE A 125 -9.22 -6.00 -4.52
CA PHE A 125 -8.05 -5.79 -3.66
C PHE A 125 -8.33 -6.06 -2.17
N SER A 126 -9.59 -5.99 -1.75
CA SER A 126 -10.02 -6.16 -0.36
C SER A 126 -10.44 -7.60 -0.06
N ARG A 127 -11.16 -8.25 -0.98
CA ARG A 127 -11.76 -9.58 -0.80
C ARG A 127 -11.05 -10.64 -1.64
N THR A 128 -11.21 -11.91 -1.29
CA THR A 128 -10.62 -13.01 -2.09
C THR A 128 -11.40 -13.21 -3.39
N PHE A 129 -10.75 -13.67 -4.45
CA PHE A 129 -11.45 -14.01 -5.69
C PHE A 129 -12.48 -15.11 -5.49
N ALA A 130 -12.20 -16.08 -4.62
CA ALA A 130 -13.18 -17.12 -4.25
C ALA A 130 -14.42 -16.54 -3.57
N SER A 131 -14.26 -15.55 -2.67
CA SER A 131 -15.39 -14.86 -2.04
C SER A 131 -16.21 -14.07 -3.06
N LEU A 132 -15.55 -13.37 -3.99
CA LEU A 132 -16.23 -12.62 -5.05
C LEU A 132 -16.93 -13.55 -6.04
N ALA A 133 -16.34 -14.70 -6.36
CA ALA A 133 -16.95 -15.69 -7.24
C ALA A 133 -18.23 -16.27 -6.63
N ALA A 134 -18.19 -16.62 -5.34
CA ALA A 134 -19.36 -17.13 -4.62
C ALA A 134 -20.49 -16.09 -4.53
N GLU A 135 -20.15 -14.82 -4.34
CA GLU A 135 -21.13 -13.74 -4.17
C GLU A 135 -21.72 -13.26 -5.49
N THR A 136 -20.90 -13.13 -6.54
CA THR A 136 -21.35 -12.61 -7.86
C THR A 136 -21.85 -13.72 -8.78
N GLY A 137 -21.47 -14.98 -8.54
CA GLY A 137 -21.66 -16.08 -9.49
C GLY A 137 -20.69 -16.06 -10.67
N VAL A 138 -19.75 -15.10 -10.73
CA VAL A 138 -18.74 -15.00 -11.79
C VAL A 138 -17.60 -16.00 -11.53
N PRO A 139 -17.17 -16.79 -12.53
CA PRO A 139 -16.03 -17.69 -12.36
C PRO A 139 -14.74 -16.97 -11.92
N GLU A 140 -13.95 -17.60 -11.05
CA GLU A 140 -12.71 -17.02 -10.53
C GLU A 140 -11.71 -16.62 -11.64
N SER A 141 -11.69 -17.37 -12.76
CA SER A 141 -10.88 -17.06 -13.94
C SER A 141 -11.25 -15.71 -14.56
N THR A 142 -12.54 -15.40 -14.64
CA THR A 142 -13.03 -14.15 -15.20
C THR A 142 -12.78 -12.98 -14.25
N ILE A 143 -12.99 -13.18 -12.94
CA ILE A 143 -12.63 -12.18 -11.91
C ILE A 143 -11.14 -11.84 -11.99
N ARG A 144 -10.27 -12.85 -12.13
CA ARG A 144 -8.83 -12.65 -12.29
C ARG A 144 -8.50 -11.81 -13.53
N ARG A 145 -9.13 -12.10 -14.67
CA ARG A 145 -8.94 -11.33 -15.91
C ARG A 145 -9.37 -9.86 -15.76
N ILE A 146 -10.50 -9.61 -15.09
CA ILE A 146 -10.97 -8.24 -14.78
C ILE A 146 -9.95 -7.54 -13.88
N ALA A 147 -9.50 -8.20 -12.81
CA ALA A 147 -8.52 -7.66 -11.88
C ALA A 147 -7.15 -7.38 -12.54
N ASP A 148 -6.68 -8.26 -13.42
CA ASP A 148 -5.41 -8.07 -14.16
C ASP A 148 -5.51 -6.91 -15.18
N SER A 149 -6.67 -6.74 -15.81
CA SER A 149 -6.95 -5.60 -16.69
C SER A 149 -6.93 -4.28 -15.90
N LEU A 150 -7.63 -4.23 -14.75
CA LEU A 150 -7.61 -3.08 -13.85
C LEU A 150 -6.20 -2.79 -13.36
N LEU A 151 -5.46 -3.81 -12.94
CA LEU A 151 -4.08 -3.66 -12.47
C LEU A 151 -3.16 -3.11 -13.56
N SER A 152 -3.37 -3.49 -14.82
CA SER A 152 -2.61 -2.93 -15.94
C SER A 152 -2.92 -1.44 -16.15
N LYS A 153 -4.18 -1.03 -16.00
CA LYS A 153 -4.57 0.40 -16.04
C LYS A 153 -3.99 1.18 -14.86
N ILE A 154 -4.06 0.61 -13.65
CA ILE A 154 -3.51 1.23 -12.44
C ILE A 154 -2.00 1.39 -12.56
N ASN A 155 -1.25 0.34 -12.94
CA ASN A 155 0.22 0.42 -13.02
C ASN A 155 0.73 1.52 -13.97
N ARG A 156 0.00 1.83 -15.04
CA ARG A 156 0.38 2.92 -15.97
C ARG A 156 0.33 4.29 -15.32
N ASN A 157 -0.59 4.48 -14.37
CA ASN A 157 -0.89 5.78 -13.76
C ASN A 157 -0.56 5.83 -12.26
N PHE A 158 -0.11 4.72 -11.68
CA PHE A 158 0.17 4.61 -10.25
C PHE A 158 1.43 5.39 -9.92
N ARG A 159 1.26 6.38 -9.04
CA ARG A 159 2.35 7.24 -8.58
C ARG A 159 2.60 6.98 -7.11
N ILE A 160 3.85 6.69 -6.79
CA ILE A 160 4.32 6.58 -5.41
C ILE A 160 4.59 7.99 -4.91
N ASP A 161 4.02 8.33 -3.76
CA ASP A 161 4.40 9.53 -3.03
C ASP A 161 5.66 9.19 -2.23
N THR A 162 6.80 9.68 -2.68
CA THR A 162 8.08 9.29 -2.12
C THR A 162 8.25 9.83 -0.70
N PRO A 163 8.38 8.95 0.30
CA PRO A 163 8.44 9.37 1.69
C PRO A 163 9.82 9.93 2.03
N ARG A 164 9.88 10.71 3.10
CA ARG A 164 11.13 11.25 3.63
C ARG A 164 12.03 10.15 4.22
N ILE A 165 11.42 9.12 4.80
CA ILE A 165 12.11 8.00 5.45
C ILE A 165 11.57 6.68 4.89
N ILE A 166 12.39 6.02 4.08
CA ILE A 166 12.09 4.70 3.51
C ILE A 166 12.62 3.60 4.42
N ALA A 167 11.82 2.56 4.65
CA ALA A 167 12.26 1.29 5.22
C ALA A 167 12.32 0.22 4.13
N ILE A 168 13.45 -0.44 4.02
CA ILE A 168 13.67 -1.61 3.16
C ILE A 168 13.82 -2.83 4.06
N ASP A 169 12.96 -3.82 3.85
CA ASP A 169 12.93 -5.05 4.61
C ASP A 169 12.57 -6.25 3.74
N ASP A 170 12.78 -7.46 4.25
CA ASP A 170 12.52 -8.71 3.54
C ASP A 170 11.29 -9.44 4.09
N VAL A 171 10.37 -9.85 3.21
CA VAL A 171 9.30 -10.79 3.55
C VAL A 171 9.50 -12.13 2.84
N CYS A 172 9.62 -13.19 3.63
CA CYS A 172 9.71 -14.55 3.11
C CYS A 172 8.31 -15.10 2.83
N LEU A 173 7.99 -15.36 1.56
CA LEU A 173 6.70 -15.82 1.09
C LEU A 173 6.83 -17.13 0.30
N PRO A 174 5.85 -18.05 0.38
CA PRO A 174 5.78 -19.15 -0.55
C PRO A 174 5.84 -18.64 -2.00
N SER A 175 6.74 -19.20 -2.80
CA SER A 175 6.91 -18.87 -4.21
C SER A 175 5.57 -19.06 -4.90
N GLY A 176 5.07 -17.99 -5.51
CA GLY A 176 3.86 -18.02 -6.32
C GLY A 176 4.00 -18.95 -7.52
N LYS A 177 2.94 -19.07 -8.33
CA LYS A 177 2.95 -19.87 -9.57
C LYS A 177 3.96 -19.35 -10.60
N ASP A 178 4.35 -18.08 -10.50
CA ASP A 178 5.17 -17.37 -11.50
C ASP A 178 6.65 -17.82 -11.52
N ARG A 179 7.12 -18.56 -10.51
CA ARG A 179 8.52 -19.03 -10.46
C ARG A 179 8.56 -20.54 -10.27
N ARG A 180 8.69 -21.31 -11.36
CA ARG A 180 9.21 -22.69 -11.27
C ARG A 180 10.67 -22.58 -10.84
N LEU A 181 10.95 -22.83 -9.56
CA LEU A 181 12.34 -22.90 -9.13
C LEU A 181 13.03 -24.12 -9.77
N PRO A 182 14.30 -23.99 -10.18
CA PRO A 182 15.12 -25.13 -10.58
C PRO A 182 15.07 -26.23 -9.51
N ALA A 183 15.05 -27.50 -9.93
CA ALA A 183 14.88 -28.64 -9.03
C ALA A 183 15.85 -28.64 -7.83
N LYS A 184 17.08 -28.11 -8.02
CA LYS A 184 18.14 -28.01 -7.01
C LYS A 184 17.85 -27.00 -5.87
N LEU A 185 16.93 -26.06 -6.07
CA LEU A 185 16.50 -25.07 -5.07
C LEU A 185 15.16 -25.44 -4.42
N ARG A 186 14.56 -26.59 -4.78
CA ARG A 186 13.40 -27.13 -4.10
C ARG A 186 13.86 -27.68 -2.75
N THR A 187 13.34 -27.12 -1.66
CA THR A 187 13.56 -27.64 -0.31
C THR A 187 13.12 -29.11 -0.22
N PRO A 188 13.66 -29.93 0.71
CA PRO A 188 13.35 -31.36 0.87
C PRO A 188 11.90 -31.69 1.29
N TYR A 189 11.00 -30.71 1.25
CA TYR A 189 9.57 -30.86 1.49
C TYR A 189 8.83 -30.75 0.15
N PRO A 190 8.59 -31.87 -0.56
CA PRO A 190 7.99 -31.90 -1.91
C PRO A 190 6.57 -31.30 -1.98
N GLU A 191 5.88 -31.18 -0.84
CA GLU A 191 4.51 -30.66 -0.73
C GLU A 191 4.44 -29.15 -0.41
N ARG A 192 5.56 -28.51 -0.02
CA ARG A 192 5.59 -27.08 0.29
C ARG A 192 6.08 -26.28 -0.92
N ARG A 193 5.33 -25.25 -1.31
CA ARG A 193 5.82 -24.24 -2.26
C ARG A 193 7.14 -23.69 -1.73
N SER A 194 8.18 -23.67 -2.56
CA SER A 194 9.51 -23.14 -2.19
C SER A 194 9.41 -21.73 -1.62
N MET A 195 10.20 -21.37 -0.62
CA MET A 195 10.15 -20.03 -0.05
C MET A 195 10.97 -19.03 -0.90
N ALA A 196 10.45 -17.83 -1.13
CA ALA A 196 11.11 -16.74 -1.81
C ALA A 196 11.08 -15.47 -0.95
N TYR A 197 12.23 -14.81 -0.82
CA TYR A 197 12.31 -13.47 -0.23
C TYR A 197 11.82 -12.45 -1.24
N ARG A 198 10.96 -11.54 -0.79
CA ARG A 198 10.47 -10.37 -1.52
C ARG A 198 10.84 -9.14 -0.71
N THR A 199 11.31 -8.07 -1.37
CA THR A 199 11.66 -6.84 -0.66
C THR A 199 10.42 -5.97 -0.47
N VAL A 200 10.16 -5.56 0.77
CA VAL A 200 9.11 -4.60 1.13
C VAL A 200 9.75 -3.22 1.26
N ILE A 201 9.25 -2.27 0.50
CA ILE A 201 9.57 -0.85 0.64
C ILE A 201 8.40 -0.21 1.38
N SER A 202 8.68 0.49 2.47
CA SER A 202 7.65 1.12 3.28
C SER A 202 8.02 2.53 3.72
N ASP A 203 7.00 3.35 3.95
CA ASP A 203 7.14 4.64 4.61
C ASP A 203 7.09 4.42 6.12
N THR A 204 8.17 4.76 6.83
CA THR A 204 8.23 4.60 8.29
C THR A 204 7.37 5.59 9.06
N GLU A 205 7.07 6.76 8.48
CA GLU A 205 6.24 7.79 9.10
C GLU A 205 4.79 7.30 9.10
N THR A 206 4.25 6.97 7.93
CA THR A 206 2.86 6.54 7.78
C THR A 206 2.62 5.04 7.97
N SER A 207 3.67 4.22 8.06
CA SER A 207 3.60 2.75 8.10
C SER A 207 2.94 2.15 6.85
N GLN A 208 3.09 2.80 5.69
CA GLN A 208 2.48 2.38 4.43
C GLN A 208 3.45 1.55 3.61
N VAL A 209 2.94 0.54 2.92
CA VAL A 209 3.72 -0.18 1.90
C VAL A 209 3.80 0.75 0.68
N VAL A 210 5.01 1.20 0.39
CA VAL A 210 5.34 1.96 -0.81
C VAL A 210 5.36 1.01 -2.01
N ASP A 211 6.07 -0.11 -1.86
CA ASP A 211 6.15 -1.13 -2.89
C ASP A 211 6.50 -2.52 -2.32
N LEU A 212 6.22 -3.57 -3.10
CA LEU A 212 6.67 -4.94 -2.89
C LEU A 212 7.42 -5.39 -4.14
N LEU A 213 8.72 -5.64 -4.01
CA LEU A 213 9.60 -6.04 -5.11
C LEU A 213 9.71 -7.56 -5.23
N GLU A 214 10.06 -8.02 -6.43
CA GLU A 214 10.07 -9.44 -6.77
C GLU A 214 11.12 -10.25 -6.03
N ASP A 215 12.21 -9.63 -5.61
CA ASP A 215 13.21 -10.27 -4.78
C ASP A 215 14.07 -9.22 -4.08
N ARG A 216 15.19 -9.68 -3.52
CA ARG A 216 16.15 -8.90 -2.74
C ARG A 216 17.47 -8.66 -3.45
N ARG A 217 17.51 -8.87 -4.77
CA ARG A 217 18.71 -8.65 -5.57
C ARG A 217 19.07 -7.17 -5.58
N LEU A 218 20.37 -6.91 -5.74
CA LEU A 218 20.88 -5.54 -5.79
C LEU A 218 20.27 -4.81 -6.99
N SER A 219 20.28 -5.45 -8.17
CA SER A 219 19.72 -4.90 -9.41
C SER A 219 18.27 -4.45 -9.24
N THR A 220 17.41 -5.33 -8.73
CA THR A 220 15.97 -5.06 -8.54
C THR A 220 15.71 -3.90 -7.58
N VAL A 221 16.46 -3.82 -6.46
CA VAL A 221 16.31 -2.71 -5.51
C VAL A 221 16.86 -1.41 -6.11
N LEU A 222 18.01 -1.47 -6.79
CA LEU A 222 18.59 -0.30 -7.44
C LEU A 222 17.67 0.26 -8.51
N GLU A 223 17.15 -0.59 -9.40
CA GLU A 223 16.21 -0.21 -10.46
C GLU A 223 14.98 0.50 -9.89
N PHE A 224 14.42 -0.02 -8.80
CA PHE A 224 13.33 0.65 -8.08
C PHE A 224 13.73 2.04 -7.58
N LEU A 225 14.90 2.17 -6.94
CA LEU A 225 15.37 3.45 -6.39
C LEU A 225 15.70 4.49 -7.47
N LEU A 226 16.20 4.06 -8.63
CA LEU A 226 16.47 4.93 -9.77
C LEU A 226 15.20 5.46 -10.42
N ASN A 227 14.17 4.61 -10.50
CA ASN A 227 12.83 4.97 -11.01
C ASN A 227 11.94 5.65 -9.96
N LEU A 228 12.46 5.92 -8.76
CA LEU A 228 11.70 6.53 -7.69
C LEU A 228 11.45 8.01 -8.00
N GLN A 229 10.20 8.35 -8.29
CA GLN A 229 9.79 9.72 -8.56
C GLN A 229 9.90 10.57 -7.30
N GLY A 230 10.48 11.77 -7.39
CA GLY A 230 10.64 12.60 -6.19
C GLY A 230 11.73 12.12 -5.23
N TRP A 231 12.69 11.35 -5.74
CA TRP A 231 13.79 10.78 -4.96
C TRP A 231 14.52 11.80 -4.06
N ARG A 232 14.57 13.08 -4.45
CA ARG A 232 15.17 14.17 -3.66
C ARG A 232 14.51 14.39 -2.29
N ARG A 233 13.28 13.90 -2.10
CA ARG A 233 12.56 13.95 -0.82
C ARG A 233 13.09 12.94 0.19
N VAL A 234 13.70 11.85 -0.27
CA VAL A 234 14.30 10.84 0.61
C VAL A 234 15.47 11.49 1.34
N ARG A 235 15.44 11.41 2.67
CA ARG A 235 16.54 11.87 3.55
C ARG A 235 17.20 10.71 4.28
N TYR A 236 16.41 9.68 4.59
CA TYR A 236 16.83 8.57 5.39
C TYR A 236 16.32 7.25 4.82
N VAL A 237 17.14 6.20 4.91
CA VAL A 237 16.74 4.84 4.57
C VAL A 237 17.09 3.90 5.71
N THR A 238 16.10 3.21 6.29
CA THR A 238 16.32 2.13 7.26
C THR A 238 16.40 0.78 6.59
N ILE A 239 17.43 0.00 6.91
CA ILE A 239 17.66 -1.34 6.34
C ILE A 239 17.99 -2.38 7.41
N ASP A 240 17.64 -3.65 7.17
CA ASP A 240 18.19 -4.78 7.96
C ASP A 240 19.61 -5.07 7.51
N MET A 241 20.61 -4.40 8.12
CA MET A 241 22.06 -4.70 8.12
C MET A 241 22.56 -5.61 6.97
N SER A 242 22.17 -5.26 5.74
CA SER A 242 22.33 -6.04 4.52
C SER A 242 23.22 -5.24 3.60
N ASN A 243 24.37 -5.80 3.26
CA ASN A 243 25.30 -5.13 2.35
C ASN A 243 24.65 -4.89 0.99
N THR A 244 23.76 -5.79 0.53
CA THR A 244 23.02 -5.62 -0.73
C THR A 244 22.19 -4.35 -0.73
N TYR A 245 21.43 -4.09 0.34
CA TYR A 245 20.62 -2.87 0.43
C TYR A 245 21.47 -1.63 0.68
N ARG A 246 22.52 -1.74 1.50
CA ARG A 246 23.50 -0.66 1.71
C ARG A 246 24.11 -0.21 0.38
N ASP A 247 24.54 -1.17 -0.44
CA ASP A 247 25.17 -0.91 -1.74
C ASP A 247 24.16 -0.36 -2.74
N ALA A 248 22.93 -0.88 -2.81
CA ALA A 248 21.87 -0.36 -3.69
C ALA A 248 21.53 1.10 -3.36
N VAL A 249 21.35 1.43 -2.07
CA VAL A 249 21.03 2.79 -1.62
C VAL A 249 22.20 3.74 -1.87
N TRP A 250 23.43 3.32 -1.61
CA TRP A 250 24.62 4.12 -1.89
C TRP A 250 24.81 4.36 -3.39
N LEU A 251 24.58 3.35 -4.25
CA LEU A 251 24.65 3.52 -5.70
C LEU A 251 23.60 4.53 -6.19
N ALA A 252 22.35 4.42 -5.73
CA ALA A 252 21.26 5.32 -6.12
C ALA A 252 21.45 6.76 -5.63
N PHE A 253 21.70 6.95 -4.32
CA PHE A 253 21.63 8.29 -3.70
C PHE A 253 22.98 8.84 -3.23
N GLY A 254 24.01 8.00 -3.09
CA GLY A 254 25.30 8.39 -2.51
C GLY A 254 25.15 8.94 -1.09
N ASP A 255 25.93 9.97 -0.76
CA ASP A 255 25.92 10.60 0.56
C ASP A 255 24.76 11.59 0.79
N ALA A 256 23.89 11.81 -0.21
CA ALA A 256 22.70 12.66 -0.07
C ALA A 256 21.64 12.06 0.86
N VAL A 257 21.70 10.75 1.08
CA VAL A 257 20.76 9.99 1.91
C VAL A 257 21.50 9.26 3.03
N THR A 258 21.01 9.39 4.26
CA THR A 258 21.61 8.72 5.41
C THR A 258 21.02 7.32 5.58
N ILE A 259 21.87 6.30 5.53
CA ILE A 259 21.50 4.91 5.80
C ILE A 259 21.51 4.66 7.31
N ILE A 260 20.45 4.03 7.81
CA ILE A 260 20.27 3.72 9.23
C ILE A 260 20.08 2.21 9.38
N ALA A 261 20.83 1.62 10.30
CA ALA A 261 20.62 0.23 10.67
C ALA A 261 19.33 0.14 11.50
N ASP A 262 18.43 -0.74 11.11
CA ASP A 262 17.18 -0.89 11.84
C ASP A 262 17.40 -1.34 13.28
N ARG A 263 16.86 -0.56 14.24
CA ARG A 263 16.92 -0.87 15.68
C ARG A 263 16.33 -2.23 15.99
N TRP A 264 15.23 -2.63 15.34
CA TRP A 264 14.60 -3.91 15.67
C TRP A 264 15.55 -5.07 15.36
N HIS A 265 16.21 -5.07 14.21
CA HIS A 265 17.21 -6.08 13.86
C HIS A 265 18.44 -6.07 14.78
N VAL A 266 18.93 -4.89 15.20
CA VAL A 266 19.98 -4.79 16.23
C VAL A 266 19.53 -5.43 17.53
N THR A 267 18.32 -5.08 18.00
CA THR A 267 17.73 -5.62 19.23
C THR A 267 17.51 -7.12 19.12
N ALA A 268 17.05 -7.62 17.98
CA ALA A 268 16.81 -9.05 17.73
C ALA A 268 18.11 -9.87 17.80
N ARG A 269 19.22 -9.35 17.25
CA ARG A 269 20.54 -10.00 17.34
C ARG A 269 21.08 -10.02 18.77
N VAL A 270 20.91 -8.92 19.51
CA VAL A 270 21.27 -8.84 20.93
C VAL A 270 20.44 -9.83 21.76
N ASN A 271 19.14 -9.88 21.51
CA ASN A 271 18.21 -10.82 22.12
C ASN A 271 18.54 -12.30 21.82
N ALA A 272 19.06 -12.60 20.63
CA ALA A 272 19.46 -13.95 20.26
C ALA A 272 20.61 -14.49 21.13
N VAL A 273 21.51 -13.62 21.62
CA VAL A 273 22.58 -14.00 22.56
C VAL A 273 21.99 -14.51 23.87
N VAL A 274 21.00 -13.79 24.42
CA VAL A 274 20.32 -14.19 25.67
C VAL A 274 19.49 -15.45 25.47
N ASP A 275 18.79 -15.59 24.35
CA ASP A 275 18.06 -16.82 24.05
C ASP A 275 19.00 -18.02 23.87
N GLY A 276 20.19 -17.80 23.30
CA GLY A 276 21.27 -18.80 23.22
C GLY A 276 21.75 -19.22 24.61
N ALA A 277 22.06 -18.27 25.49
CA ALA A 277 22.46 -18.54 26.87
C ALA A 277 21.36 -19.31 27.64
N ARG A 278 20.09 -18.91 27.50
CA ARG A 278 18.92 -19.59 28.08
C ARG A 278 18.81 -21.04 27.61
N ARG A 279 19.07 -21.32 26.33
CA ARG A 279 19.07 -22.70 25.79
C ARG A 279 20.22 -23.53 26.33
N ALA A 280 21.38 -22.91 26.59
CA ALA A 280 22.58 -23.57 27.10
C ALA A 280 22.54 -23.87 28.62
N LEU A 281 21.60 -23.28 29.37
CA LEU A 281 21.43 -23.55 30.80
C LEU A 281 21.23 -25.06 31.09
N LYS A 282 22.04 -25.57 32.01
CA LYS A 282 21.96 -26.94 32.57
C LYS A 282 21.24 -26.90 33.93
N GLY A 283 20.75 -28.05 34.41
CA GLY A 283 20.10 -28.17 35.74
C GLY A 283 18.66 -27.64 35.83
N ILE A 284 18.20 -26.81 34.89
CA ILE A 284 16.82 -26.27 34.88
C ILE A 284 15.96 -26.97 33.81
N PRO A 285 14.75 -27.45 34.15
CA PRO A 285 13.84 -28.09 33.20
C PRO A 285 13.54 -27.22 31.97
N GLN A 286 13.46 -27.85 30.79
CA GLN A 286 13.24 -27.13 29.52
C GLN A 286 11.93 -26.33 29.53
N LYS A 287 10.87 -26.85 30.14
CA LYS A 287 9.57 -26.18 30.25
C LYS A 287 9.69 -24.88 31.04
N ALA A 288 10.36 -24.92 32.20
CA ALA A 288 10.62 -23.74 33.03
C ALA A 288 11.42 -22.69 32.24
N ARG A 289 12.53 -23.09 31.60
CA ARG A 289 13.34 -22.20 30.76
C ARG A 289 12.58 -21.59 29.58
N ARG A 290 11.61 -22.30 28.98
CA ARG A 290 10.80 -21.77 27.88
C ARG A 290 9.79 -20.74 28.36
N SER A 291 9.24 -20.89 29.57
CA SER A 291 8.24 -19.97 30.13
C SER A 291 8.77 -18.53 30.24
N PHE A 292 10.05 -18.36 30.62
CA PHE A 292 10.68 -17.04 30.77
C PHE A 292 11.20 -16.44 29.47
N ARG A 293 11.08 -17.11 28.32
CA ARG A 293 11.63 -16.63 27.04
C ARG A 293 11.14 -15.21 26.71
N MET A 294 9.84 -14.96 26.77
CA MET A 294 9.31 -13.64 26.39
C MET A 294 9.70 -12.56 27.39
N ALA A 295 9.78 -12.90 28.67
CA ALA A 295 10.22 -11.99 29.73
C ALA A 295 11.69 -11.58 29.55
N LEU A 296 12.57 -12.53 29.21
CA LEU A 296 13.99 -12.28 28.93
C LEU A 296 14.22 -11.41 27.67
N LEU A 297 13.33 -11.50 26.68
CA LEU A 297 13.44 -10.75 25.42
C LEU A 297 12.88 -9.32 25.51
N ALA A 298 11.98 -9.07 26.46
CA ALA A 298 11.47 -7.74 26.77
C ALA A 298 12.55 -6.88 27.46
N ARG A 299 12.39 -5.55 27.41
CA ARG A 299 13.16 -4.63 28.25
C ARG A 299 12.66 -4.75 29.69
N GLY A 300 13.57 -4.85 30.65
CA GLY A 300 13.24 -5.10 32.06
C GLY A 300 12.27 -4.06 32.62
N ARG A 301 12.59 -2.77 32.43
CA ARG A 301 11.72 -1.64 32.83
C ARG A 301 10.33 -1.66 32.17
N GLU A 302 10.23 -2.09 30.92
CA GLU A 302 8.94 -2.15 30.21
C GLU A 302 8.09 -3.33 30.72
N LEU A 303 8.75 -4.46 31.03
CA LEU A 303 8.09 -5.59 31.68
C LEU A 303 7.62 -5.20 33.08
N GLN A 304 8.47 -4.57 33.88
CA GLN A 304 8.12 -4.10 35.22
C GLN A 304 6.90 -3.16 35.21
N ALA A 305 6.86 -2.22 34.26
CA ALA A 305 5.74 -1.29 34.12
C ALA A 305 4.44 -1.95 33.65
N ARG A 306 4.51 -2.99 32.81
CA ARG A 306 3.31 -3.66 32.25
C ARG A 306 2.80 -4.82 33.10
N ASN A 307 3.72 -5.53 33.77
CA ASN A 307 3.45 -6.72 34.55
C ASN A 307 4.55 -6.89 35.63
N PRO A 308 4.39 -6.22 36.79
CA PRO A 308 5.40 -6.22 37.85
C PRO A 308 5.62 -7.60 38.46
N ASP A 309 4.58 -8.42 38.60
CA ASP A 309 4.67 -9.78 39.14
C ASP A 309 5.56 -10.65 38.25
N ARG A 310 5.34 -10.61 36.93
CA ARG A 310 6.16 -11.36 35.98
C ARG A 310 7.61 -10.88 35.94
N HIS A 311 7.84 -9.60 36.23
CA HIS A 311 9.19 -9.07 36.39
C HIS A 311 9.85 -9.61 37.67
N ALA A 312 9.14 -9.64 38.80
CA ALA A 312 9.65 -10.21 40.05
C ALA A 312 10.02 -11.69 39.89
N GLU A 313 9.14 -12.49 39.28
CA GLU A 313 9.42 -13.90 38.95
C GLU A 313 10.65 -14.07 38.05
N LEU A 314 10.85 -13.15 37.09
CA LEU A 314 12.04 -13.17 36.23
C LEU A 314 13.31 -12.89 37.05
N MET A 315 13.27 -11.93 37.97
CA MET A 315 14.43 -11.59 38.80
C MET A 315 14.81 -12.74 39.73
N GLU A 316 13.83 -13.40 40.34
CA GLU A 316 14.05 -14.62 41.12
C GLU A 316 14.63 -15.75 40.26
N PHE A 317 14.10 -15.94 39.05
CA PHE A 317 14.67 -16.91 38.10
C PHE A 317 16.13 -16.59 37.75
N LEU A 318 16.47 -15.32 37.54
CA LEU A 318 17.84 -14.91 37.24
C LEU A 318 18.79 -15.11 38.44
N GLN A 319 18.31 -14.96 39.68
CA GLN A 319 19.09 -15.30 40.88
C GLN A 319 19.45 -16.79 40.91
N SER A 320 18.54 -17.67 40.49
CA SER A 320 18.81 -19.11 40.38
C SER A 320 19.76 -19.49 39.23
N ALA A 321 20.07 -18.56 38.32
CA ALA A 321 20.92 -18.79 37.15
C ALA A 321 21.90 -17.62 36.89
N PRO A 322 22.96 -17.47 37.72
CA PRO A 322 23.89 -16.33 37.66
C PRO A 322 24.54 -16.12 36.29
N ASP A 323 24.90 -17.19 35.59
CA ASP A 323 25.48 -17.13 34.24
C ASP A 323 24.52 -16.51 33.22
N LEU A 324 23.21 -16.74 33.36
CA LEU A 324 22.21 -16.12 32.50
C LEU A 324 21.96 -14.66 32.93
N ALA A 325 22.00 -14.39 34.24
CA ALA A 325 21.81 -13.05 34.78
C ALA A 325 22.86 -12.06 34.26
N THR A 326 24.13 -12.43 34.27
CA THR A 326 25.21 -11.58 33.72
C THR A 326 25.01 -11.25 32.25
N VAL A 327 24.60 -12.23 31.44
CA VAL A 327 24.28 -12.06 30.01
C VAL A 327 23.04 -11.19 29.80
N TYR A 328 22.02 -11.34 30.65
CA TYR A 328 20.80 -10.52 30.61
C TYR A 328 21.08 -9.06 30.99
N ILE A 329 21.88 -8.81 32.03
CA ILE A 329 22.28 -7.45 32.43
C ILE A 329 23.08 -6.79 31.31
N ALA A 330 24.06 -7.49 30.74
CA ALA A 330 24.84 -6.99 29.60
C ALA A 330 23.95 -6.67 28.39
N LYS A 331 22.86 -7.42 28.17
CA LYS A 331 21.85 -7.13 27.15
C LYS A 331 21.10 -5.83 27.44
N GLU A 332 20.60 -5.64 28.66
CA GLU A 332 19.87 -4.42 29.04
C GLU A 332 20.77 -3.19 28.93
N GLU A 333 21.99 -3.23 29.48
CA GLU A 333 22.97 -2.14 29.40
C GLU A 333 23.31 -1.76 27.94
N LEU A 334 23.48 -2.75 27.06
CA LEU A 334 23.73 -2.48 25.65
C LEU A 334 22.54 -1.78 24.99
N LEU A 335 21.32 -2.20 25.32
CA LEU A 335 20.11 -1.61 24.73
C LEU A 335 19.77 -0.24 25.34
N ASP A 336 20.36 0.13 26.48
CA ASP A 336 20.26 1.47 27.07
C ASP A 336 20.92 2.54 26.19
N ILE A 337 21.80 2.18 25.25
CA ILE A 337 22.36 3.15 24.29
C ILE A 337 21.25 3.92 23.57
N TYR A 338 20.12 3.26 23.26
CA TYR A 338 18.98 3.88 22.56
C TYR A 338 18.22 4.92 23.39
N ASP A 339 18.53 5.03 24.68
CA ASP A 339 18.01 6.05 25.59
C ASP A 339 18.92 7.29 25.65
N ALA A 340 20.09 7.22 25.02
CA ALA A 340 21.02 8.33 24.91
C ALA A 340 20.45 9.49 24.05
N ARG A 341 20.83 10.72 24.39
CA ARG A 341 20.30 11.94 23.74
C ARG A 341 20.92 12.23 22.37
N SER A 342 22.11 11.70 22.09
CA SER A 342 22.85 11.94 20.85
C SER A 342 23.70 10.73 20.45
N ALA A 343 24.08 10.68 19.17
CA ALA A 343 25.01 9.66 18.66
C ALA A 343 26.33 9.61 19.46
N VAL A 344 26.87 10.77 19.85
CA VAL A 344 28.11 10.86 20.62
C VAL A 344 27.95 10.19 21.99
N SER A 345 26.88 10.52 22.71
CA SER A 345 26.59 9.90 24.02
C SER A 345 26.31 8.39 23.91
N ALA A 346 25.64 7.97 22.83
CA ALA A 346 25.38 6.55 22.56
C ALA A 346 26.67 5.77 22.27
N LYS A 347 27.59 6.36 21.48
CA LYS A 347 28.91 5.77 21.22
C LYS A 347 29.72 5.62 22.49
N TYR A 348 29.76 6.66 23.33
CA TYR A 348 30.44 6.59 24.62
C TYR A 348 29.87 5.47 25.50
N ALA A 349 28.54 5.38 25.61
CA ALA A 349 27.87 4.33 26.36
C ALA A 349 28.20 2.93 25.82
N TYR A 350 28.23 2.75 24.49
CA TYR A 350 28.64 1.48 23.87
C TYR A 350 30.10 1.10 24.17
N HIS A 351 31.03 2.06 24.08
CA HIS A 351 32.44 1.79 24.38
C HIS A 351 32.66 1.47 25.86
N ALA A 352 31.99 2.20 26.76
CA ALA A 352 32.02 1.94 28.20
C ALA A 352 31.40 0.57 28.54
N TRP A 353 30.29 0.20 27.89
CA TRP A 353 29.72 -1.14 27.99
C TRP A 353 30.74 -2.20 27.57
N LYS A 354 31.35 -2.04 26.39
CA LYS A 354 32.32 -2.99 25.84
C LYS A 354 33.54 -3.19 26.75
N SER A 355 34.04 -2.14 27.42
CA SER A 355 35.18 -2.24 28.31
C SER A 355 34.88 -2.89 29.66
N ARG A 356 33.61 -2.91 30.10
CA ARG A 356 33.19 -3.52 31.37
C ARG A 356 32.85 -5.01 31.24
N LEU A 357 32.74 -5.55 30.03
CA LEU A 357 32.42 -6.96 29.83
C LEU A 357 33.56 -7.85 30.34
N THR A 358 33.21 -8.88 31.10
CA THR A 358 34.14 -9.96 31.43
C THR A 358 34.49 -10.76 30.16
N VAL A 359 35.62 -11.47 30.18
CA VAL A 359 36.10 -12.27 29.03
C VAL A 359 35.02 -13.24 28.53
N ASP A 360 34.34 -13.92 29.45
CA ASP A 360 33.30 -14.90 29.13
C ASP A 360 32.05 -14.28 28.51
N VAL A 361 31.60 -13.13 29.03
CA VAL A 361 30.42 -12.44 28.48
C VAL A 361 30.78 -11.80 27.13
N ALA A 362 31.96 -11.19 27.01
CA ALA A 362 32.46 -10.64 25.75
C ALA A 362 32.51 -11.70 24.64
N ALA A 363 32.94 -12.94 24.96
CA ALA A 363 32.94 -14.06 24.02
C ALA A 363 31.53 -14.39 23.51
N LYS A 364 30.51 -14.42 24.40
CA LYS A 364 29.10 -14.65 24.00
C LYS A 364 28.56 -13.52 23.11
N PHE A 365 28.97 -12.28 23.35
CA PHE A 365 28.59 -11.12 22.55
C PHE A 365 29.50 -10.86 21.34
N GLY A 366 30.48 -11.72 21.04
CA GLY A 366 31.46 -11.49 19.97
C GLY A 366 30.84 -11.20 18.60
N GLY A 367 29.73 -11.87 18.26
CA GLY A 367 28.97 -11.60 17.04
C GLY A 367 28.31 -10.22 17.02
N VAL A 368 27.80 -9.75 18.17
CA VAL A 368 27.21 -8.41 18.34
C VAL A 368 28.30 -7.34 18.27
N ILE A 369 29.44 -7.54 18.94
CA ILE A 369 30.57 -6.60 18.89
C ILE A 369 31.07 -6.46 17.45
N LYS A 370 31.24 -7.58 16.73
CA LYS A 370 31.61 -7.55 15.31
C LYS A 370 30.58 -6.80 14.46
N MET A 371 29.29 -7.01 14.73
CA MET A 371 28.21 -6.27 14.06
C MET A 371 28.32 -4.76 14.30
N PHE A 372 28.50 -4.32 15.54
CA PHE A 372 28.65 -2.90 15.87
C PHE A 372 29.89 -2.28 15.19
N ASN A 373 31.01 -3.01 15.10
CA ASN A 373 32.18 -2.53 14.38
C ASN A 373 31.91 -2.39 12.86
N THR A 374 31.18 -3.33 12.25
CA THR A 374 30.90 -3.33 10.80
C THR A 374 29.80 -2.33 10.39
N TRP A 375 28.85 -2.08 11.27
CA TRP A 375 27.67 -1.24 11.03
C TRP A 375 27.68 0.03 11.89
N GLU A 376 28.84 0.45 12.39
CA GLU A 376 28.95 1.57 13.33
C GLU A 376 28.29 2.84 12.79
N LYS A 377 28.63 3.21 11.54
CA LYS A 377 28.09 4.40 10.88
C LYS A 377 26.56 4.36 10.86
N GLU A 378 25.97 3.25 10.41
CA GLU A 378 24.52 3.13 10.22
C GLU A 378 23.76 2.93 11.55
N ILE A 379 24.35 2.24 12.53
CA ILE A 379 23.74 2.09 13.86
C ILE A 379 23.69 3.44 14.56
N PHE A 380 24.78 4.21 14.56
CA PHE A 380 24.82 5.52 15.20
C PHE A 380 24.20 6.64 14.35
N ALA A 381 23.91 6.40 13.07
CA ALA A 381 23.05 7.27 12.26
C ALA A 381 21.61 7.30 12.77
N TYR A 382 21.19 6.36 13.63
CA TYR A 382 19.86 6.34 14.24
C TYR A 382 19.45 7.69 14.86
N TRP A 383 20.39 8.41 15.47
CA TRP A 383 20.14 9.71 16.11
C TRP A 383 20.05 10.90 15.12
N SER A 384 20.33 10.70 13.82
CA SER A 384 20.32 11.75 12.81
C SER A 384 18.91 12.18 12.35
N VAL A 385 17.88 11.37 12.64
CA VAL A 385 16.53 11.53 12.03
C VAL A 385 15.68 12.64 12.64
N GLY A 386 16.12 13.23 13.76
CA GLY A 386 15.34 14.26 14.44
C GLY A 386 14.04 13.70 15.05
N PHE A 387 13.69 14.20 16.21
CA PHE A 387 12.59 13.68 17.02
C PHE A 387 11.23 13.92 16.34
N VAL A 388 10.49 12.87 15.97
CA VAL A 388 9.09 13.01 15.51
C VAL A 388 8.16 12.26 16.45
N ALA A 389 7.80 12.93 17.55
CA ALA A 389 6.49 12.87 18.18
C ALA A 389 6.45 13.93 19.29
N GLU A 390 6.21 15.19 18.93
CA GLU A 390 5.83 16.19 19.91
C GLU A 390 4.40 15.86 20.38
N HIS A 391 4.26 15.22 21.55
CA HIS A 391 3.02 15.30 22.30
C HIS A 391 3.26 16.24 23.47
N TRP A 392 2.44 17.29 23.50
CA TRP A 392 2.43 18.30 24.53
C TRP A 392 1.74 17.71 25.77
N ASP A 393 2.44 17.63 26.89
CA ASP A 393 1.76 17.36 28.17
C ASP A 393 1.09 18.65 28.63
N ALA A 394 -0.18 18.79 28.26
CA ALA A 394 -0.96 19.99 28.54
C ALA A 394 -1.14 20.20 30.04
N SER A 395 -1.19 19.11 30.81
CA SER A 395 -1.34 19.17 32.26
C SER A 395 -0.06 19.69 32.93
N MET A 396 1.11 19.16 32.54
CA MET A 396 2.40 19.60 33.08
C MET A 396 2.78 21.01 32.62
N TYR A 397 2.52 21.35 31.35
CA TYR A 397 2.73 22.72 30.86
C TYR A 397 1.82 23.71 31.60
N SER A 398 0.53 23.37 31.75
CA SER A 398 -0.41 24.23 32.47
C SER A 398 0.05 24.39 33.91
N ALA A 399 0.38 23.32 34.63
CA ALA A 399 0.86 23.38 36.01
C ALA A 399 2.09 24.28 36.19
N LEU A 400 3.04 24.23 35.25
CA LEU A 400 4.27 25.03 35.31
C LEU A 400 4.10 26.48 34.82
N THR A 401 3.02 26.79 34.09
CA THR A 401 2.75 28.12 33.54
C THR A 401 1.55 28.85 34.16
N THR A 402 0.77 28.19 35.03
CA THR A 402 -0.51 28.71 35.60
C THR A 402 -0.38 30.11 36.24
N ASN A 403 0.78 30.43 36.84
CA ASN A 403 1.04 31.72 37.48
C ASN A 403 2.17 32.52 36.82
N ARG A 404 2.45 32.30 35.53
CA ARG A 404 3.54 32.97 34.79
C ARG A 404 2.98 33.86 33.69
N SER A 405 3.63 35.01 33.51
CA SER A 405 3.34 35.88 32.35
C SER A 405 3.69 35.15 31.04
N PRO A 406 2.94 35.34 29.94
CA PRO A 406 3.31 34.85 28.62
C PRO A 406 4.70 35.30 28.14
N THR A 407 5.22 36.40 28.71
CA THR A 407 6.56 36.95 28.42
C THR A 407 7.66 36.47 29.35
N ASP A 408 7.36 35.59 30.31
CA ASP A 408 8.35 35.07 31.27
C ASP A 408 9.48 34.31 30.51
N PRO A 409 10.76 34.68 30.71
CA PRO A 409 11.91 34.10 30.01
C PRO A 409 12.09 32.59 30.25
N LEU A 410 11.42 32.02 31.26
CA LEU A 410 11.40 30.58 31.52
C LEU A 410 10.35 29.83 30.68
N ILE A 411 9.38 30.51 30.05
CA ILE A 411 8.34 29.89 29.21
C ILE A 411 8.94 29.04 28.07
N PRO A 412 9.99 29.47 27.34
CA PRO A 412 10.65 28.63 26.33
C PRO A 412 11.35 27.39 26.91
N MET A 413 11.80 27.45 28.16
CA MET A 413 12.43 26.32 28.86
C MET A 413 11.38 25.35 29.41
N ILE A 414 10.32 25.85 30.04
CA ILE A 414 9.18 25.06 30.53
C ILE A 414 8.51 24.34 29.35
N ARG A 415 8.32 25.03 28.21
CA ARG A 415 7.83 24.44 26.96
C ARG A 415 8.75 23.36 26.38
N ARG A 416 10.04 23.36 26.73
CA ARG A 416 11.00 22.29 26.39
C ARG A 416 10.90 21.11 27.35
N LEU A 417 10.66 21.38 28.63
CA LEU A 417 10.55 20.37 29.70
C LEU A 417 9.20 19.65 29.69
N SER A 418 8.09 20.34 29.42
CA SER A 418 6.71 19.82 29.32
C SER A 418 6.43 18.93 28.11
N ARG A 419 7.49 18.51 27.40
CA ARG A 419 7.41 17.61 26.26
C ARG A 419 7.67 16.19 26.74
N TYR A 420 6.63 15.36 26.76
CA TYR A 420 6.83 13.92 26.93
C TYR A 420 7.41 13.35 25.64
N ARG A 421 8.66 12.88 25.72
CA ARG A 421 9.35 12.23 24.60
C ARG A 421 8.92 10.76 24.53
N ARG A 422 7.83 10.44 23.84
CA ARG A 422 7.58 9.04 23.46
C ARG A 422 8.42 8.72 22.22
N TRP A 423 9.51 8.00 22.45
CA TRP A 423 10.47 7.59 21.43
C TRP A 423 9.79 6.70 20.38
N VAL A 424 9.72 7.14 19.12
CA VAL A 424 9.36 6.31 17.95
C VAL A 424 10.27 6.71 16.79
N GLY A 425 11.59 6.69 16.96
CA GLY A 425 12.44 6.93 15.79
C GLY A 425 12.35 5.76 14.80
N PRO A 426 13.01 5.88 13.64
CA PRO A 426 12.72 5.04 12.50
C PRO A 426 13.09 3.60 12.84
N SER A 427 12.06 2.77 12.97
CA SER A 427 12.23 1.33 13.19
C SER A 427 11.36 0.61 12.19
N ASN A 428 11.90 -0.49 11.68
CA ASN A 428 11.14 -1.38 10.82
C ASN A 428 10.13 -2.21 11.64
N GLY A 429 9.90 -1.95 12.94
CA GLY A 429 8.85 -2.62 13.71
C GLY A 429 7.45 -2.46 13.10
N LYS A 430 7.18 -1.28 12.51
CA LYS A 430 5.98 -1.03 11.69
C LYS A 430 5.99 -1.84 10.39
N ALA A 431 7.15 -1.99 9.76
CA ALA A 431 7.32 -2.81 8.56
C ALA A 431 7.14 -4.32 8.86
N GLU A 432 7.61 -4.83 10.00
CA GLU A 432 7.39 -6.23 10.39
C GLU A 432 5.90 -6.53 10.65
N ALA A 433 5.15 -5.58 11.23
CA ALA A 433 3.71 -5.70 11.31
C ALA A 433 3.07 -5.79 9.90
N ARG A 434 3.59 -5.04 8.91
CA ARG A 434 3.18 -5.16 7.51
C ARG A 434 3.60 -6.49 6.88
N ASN A 435 4.79 -7.02 7.20
CA ASN A 435 5.21 -8.35 6.75
C ASN A 435 4.20 -9.42 7.18
N GLN A 436 3.66 -9.34 8.40
CA GLN A 436 2.59 -10.23 8.86
C GLN A 436 1.30 -10.09 8.03
N VAL A 437 0.89 -8.85 7.71
CA VAL A 437 -0.27 -8.60 6.84
C VAL A 437 -0.04 -9.16 5.44
N ILE A 438 1.14 -8.97 4.85
CA ILE A 438 1.47 -9.51 3.53
C ILE A 438 1.46 -11.05 3.55
N ARG A 439 2.00 -11.67 4.60
CA ARG A 439 1.93 -13.13 4.80
C ARG A 439 0.47 -13.61 4.87
N LEU A 440 -0.41 -12.87 5.53
CA LEU A 440 -1.85 -13.17 5.58
C LEU A 440 -2.52 -13.02 4.21
N LEU A 441 -2.28 -11.92 3.49
CA LEU A 441 -2.80 -11.68 2.14
C LEU A 441 -2.42 -12.81 1.18
N ASN A 442 -1.17 -13.26 1.23
CA ASN A 442 -0.70 -14.38 0.42
C ASN A 442 -1.35 -15.71 0.81
N ARG A 443 -1.60 -15.94 2.11
CA ARG A 443 -2.28 -17.16 2.60
C ARG A 443 -3.74 -17.21 2.15
N LEU A 444 -4.44 -16.08 2.19
CA LEU A 444 -5.83 -15.95 1.73
C LEU A 444 -5.92 -16.06 0.20
N GLY A 445 -4.89 -15.59 -0.50
CA GLY A 445 -4.76 -15.63 -1.95
C GLY A 445 -4.24 -16.93 -2.51
N ARG A 446 -5.01 -18.02 -2.45
CA ARG A 446 -4.66 -19.24 -3.20
C ARG A 446 -4.72 -18.91 -4.71
N SER A 447 -3.56 -18.67 -5.34
CA SER A 447 -3.36 -18.43 -6.79
C SER A 447 -3.18 -16.98 -7.27
N TYR A 448 -2.83 -16.02 -6.39
CA TYR A 448 -2.43 -14.70 -6.88
C TYR A 448 -1.09 -14.76 -7.62
N SER A 449 -1.01 -14.03 -8.74
CA SER A 449 0.26 -13.65 -9.35
C SER A 449 1.01 -12.72 -8.41
N PHE A 450 2.33 -12.63 -8.56
CA PHE A 450 3.12 -11.67 -7.79
C PHE A 450 2.62 -10.24 -8.01
N ARG A 451 2.32 -9.87 -9.27
CA ARG A 451 1.80 -8.55 -9.63
C ARG A 451 0.53 -8.21 -8.84
N PHE A 452 -0.39 -9.16 -8.71
CA PHE A 452 -1.62 -8.94 -7.94
C PHE A 452 -1.37 -8.92 -6.43
N LEU A 453 -0.47 -9.76 -5.91
CA LEU A 453 -0.07 -9.71 -4.50
C LEU A 453 0.58 -8.37 -4.13
N ARG A 454 1.48 -7.85 -4.98
CA ARG A 454 2.08 -6.52 -4.87
C ARG A 454 1.00 -5.45 -4.82
N ALA A 455 0.08 -5.47 -5.79
CA ALA A 455 -1.04 -4.54 -5.82
C ALA A 455 -1.89 -4.61 -4.54
N ARG A 456 -2.23 -5.81 -4.06
CA ARG A 456 -2.92 -5.95 -2.77
C ARG A 456 -2.09 -5.46 -1.60
N ALA A 457 -0.78 -5.72 -1.54
CA ALA A 457 0.06 -5.24 -0.44
C ALA A 457 0.03 -3.70 -0.35
N ILE A 458 0.01 -3.03 -1.50
CA ILE A 458 -0.12 -1.58 -1.62
C ILE A 458 -1.56 -1.16 -1.28
N PHE A 459 -2.57 -1.64 -2.02
CA PHE A 459 -3.95 -1.14 -1.98
C PHE A 459 -4.81 -1.67 -0.83
N SER A 460 -4.57 -2.87 -0.30
CA SER A 460 -5.39 -3.45 0.80
C SER A 460 -5.25 -2.70 2.13
N THR A 461 -4.21 -1.89 2.26
CA THR A 461 -4.02 -1.01 3.41
C THR A 461 -4.89 0.25 3.35
N PHE A 462 -5.67 0.40 2.27
CA PHE A 462 -6.56 1.53 2.00
C PHE A 462 -7.96 1.03 1.62
N ARG A 463 -9.00 1.81 1.96
CA ARG A 463 -10.15 1.90 1.05
C ARG A 463 -9.70 2.85 -0.07
N VAL A 464 -9.71 2.40 -1.31
CA VAL A 464 -9.28 3.20 -2.48
C VAL A 464 -9.95 4.58 -2.48
N ALA A 465 -11.22 4.68 -2.04
CA ALA A 465 -11.97 5.93 -1.94
C ALA A 465 -11.48 6.93 -0.85
N ASP A 466 -10.76 6.49 0.18
CA ASP A 466 -10.43 7.35 1.33
C ASP A 466 -9.20 8.24 1.08
N ARG A 467 -8.44 7.97 0.01
CA ARG A 467 -7.21 8.73 -0.35
C ARG A 467 -7.03 8.95 -1.84
N PHE A 468 -7.83 8.33 -2.69
CA PHE A 468 -7.76 8.52 -4.13
C PHE A 468 -9.03 9.23 -4.63
N GLY A 469 -8.85 10.28 -5.42
CA GLY A 469 -9.92 10.83 -6.24
C GLY A 469 -10.03 10.01 -7.52
N ILE A 470 -11.23 9.86 -8.07
CA ILE A 470 -11.44 9.30 -9.40
C ILE A 470 -11.75 10.50 -10.30
N CYS A 471 -10.99 10.68 -11.39
CA CYS A 471 -11.31 11.71 -12.37
C CYS A 471 -12.66 11.40 -13.02
N ALA A 472 -13.58 12.38 -13.09
CA ALA A 472 -14.91 12.17 -13.65
C ALA A 472 -14.88 11.89 -15.17
N GLU A 473 -13.88 12.43 -15.88
CA GLU A 473 -13.72 12.29 -17.34
C GLU A 473 -13.06 10.94 -17.71
N CYS A 474 -11.86 10.68 -17.17
CA CYS A 474 -11.05 9.53 -17.58
C CYS A 474 -11.17 8.32 -16.63
N ARG A 475 -11.90 8.46 -15.51
CA ARG A 475 -12.06 7.46 -14.44
C ARG A 475 -10.75 6.91 -13.87
N ILE A 476 -9.65 7.64 -14.01
CA ILE A 476 -8.35 7.25 -13.46
C ILE A 476 -8.30 7.62 -11.97
N PRO A 477 -7.93 6.69 -11.07
CA PRO A 477 -7.69 6.99 -9.67
C PRO A 477 -6.36 7.75 -9.49
N PHE A 478 -6.38 8.87 -8.76
CA PHE A 478 -5.21 9.70 -8.43
C PHE A 478 -5.15 9.99 -6.92
N LYS A 479 -3.94 10.10 -6.34
CA LYS A 479 -3.76 10.30 -4.89
C LYS A 479 -4.11 11.75 -4.50
N ARG A 480 -4.97 11.97 -3.50
CA ARG A 480 -5.35 13.29 -2.97
C ARG A 480 -4.30 13.83 -1.99
N ASN A 481 -4.10 15.14 -1.95
CA ASN A 481 -3.17 15.82 -1.04
C ASN A 481 -3.48 15.49 0.45
N PRO A 482 -2.55 14.88 1.21
CA PRO A 482 -2.77 14.53 2.62
C PRO A 482 -2.85 15.74 3.56
N GLN A 483 -2.41 16.93 3.12
CA GLN A 483 -2.26 18.13 3.96
C GLN A 483 -3.48 19.06 3.93
N ASP A 484 -4.50 18.79 3.14
CA ASP A 484 -5.70 19.64 3.10
C ASP A 484 -6.51 19.50 4.40
N ARG A 485 -6.36 20.51 5.27
CA ARG A 485 -7.00 20.60 6.58
C ARG A 485 -8.46 21.10 6.51
N ARG A 486 -8.94 21.58 5.36
CA ARG A 486 -10.30 22.15 5.23
C ARG A 486 -11.32 21.06 4.91
N ARG A 487 -11.59 20.18 5.87
CA ARG A 487 -12.78 19.33 5.79
C ARG A 487 -13.99 20.14 6.27
N SER A 488 -14.87 20.57 5.37
CA SER A 488 -16.22 20.97 5.81
C SER A 488 -17.03 19.71 6.14
N ARG A 489 -17.95 19.82 7.11
CA ARG A 489 -18.85 18.72 7.53
C ARG A 489 -19.70 18.20 6.36
N GLU A 490 -19.95 19.04 5.36
CA GLU A 490 -20.67 18.75 4.11
C GLU A 490 -19.87 17.87 3.14
N GLN A 491 -18.54 18.02 3.08
CA GLN A 491 -17.69 17.20 2.18
C GLN A 491 -17.53 15.75 2.66
N ARG A 492 -17.63 15.51 3.98
CA ARG A 492 -17.73 14.13 4.52
C ARG A 492 -19.06 13.50 4.12
N PHE A 493 -20.14 14.29 4.12
CA PHE A 493 -21.47 13.89 3.68
C PHE A 493 -21.50 13.51 2.20
N TYR A 494 -20.80 14.23 1.32
CA TYR A 494 -20.76 13.96 -0.12
C TYR A 494 -20.19 12.57 -0.49
N SER A 495 -19.17 12.09 0.23
CA SER A 495 -18.60 10.74 0.04
C SER A 495 -19.56 9.61 0.46
N ALA A 496 -20.48 9.91 1.37
CA ALA A 496 -21.55 9.02 1.78
C ALA A 496 -22.79 9.15 0.88
N TYR A 497 -23.03 10.31 0.27
CA TYR A 497 -24.21 10.60 -0.55
C TYR A 497 -24.25 9.87 -1.90
N ILE A 498 -23.08 9.53 -2.47
CA ILE A 498 -23.02 8.66 -3.68
C ILE A 498 -23.48 7.22 -3.36
N ARG A 499 -23.85 6.91 -2.10
CA ARG A 499 -24.33 5.58 -1.67
C ARG A 499 -25.85 5.48 -1.42
N ALA A 500 -26.66 6.48 -1.75
CA ALA A 500 -28.12 6.41 -1.56
C ALA A 500 -28.89 6.71 -2.87
N PRO A 501 -29.90 5.89 -3.25
CA PRO A 501 -30.76 6.18 -4.39
C PRO A 501 -31.88 7.15 -3.99
N ARG A 502 -32.11 8.17 -4.84
CA ARG A 502 -33.22 9.15 -4.85
C ARG A 502 -33.23 10.26 -3.79
N ILE A 503 -32.77 11.44 -4.18
CA ILE A 503 -33.49 12.71 -3.97
C ILE A 503 -33.37 13.49 -5.30
N GLN A 504 -34.47 13.57 -6.05
CA GLN A 504 -34.65 14.56 -7.11
C GLN A 504 -35.14 15.87 -6.46
N ASP A 505 -34.84 16.98 -7.14
CA ASP A 505 -35.40 18.33 -6.96
C ASP A 505 -34.72 19.32 -6.00
N GLU A 506 -33.41 19.24 -5.89
CA GLU A 506 -32.62 20.48 -5.97
C GLU A 506 -31.49 20.22 -6.94
N VAL A 507 -31.44 20.97 -8.05
CA VAL A 507 -30.20 21.09 -8.83
C VAL A 507 -29.17 21.66 -7.84
N PRO A 508 -28.26 20.85 -7.29
CA PRO A 508 -27.19 21.42 -6.49
C PRO A 508 -26.45 22.29 -7.49
N ARG A 509 -26.22 23.57 -7.18
CA ARG A 509 -25.35 24.40 -8.00
C ARG A 509 -24.05 23.64 -8.16
N THR A 510 -23.92 22.98 -9.32
CA THR A 510 -22.70 22.33 -9.72
C THR A 510 -21.67 23.44 -9.66
N PRO A 511 -20.49 23.23 -9.03
CA PRO A 511 -19.40 24.12 -9.31
C PRO A 511 -19.05 23.87 -10.78
N ARG A 512 -19.74 24.56 -11.69
CA ARG A 512 -19.26 24.77 -13.05
C ARG A 512 -17.88 25.38 -12.85
N CYS A 513 -16.86 24.65 -13.27
CA CYS A 513 -15.52 25.16 -13.38
C CYS A 513 -15.60 26.46 -14.20
N ARG A 514 -15.40 27.62 -13.54
CA ARG A 514 -15.42 28.96 -14.19
C ARG A 514 -14.33 29.15 -15.25
N PHE A 515 -13.49 28.14 -15.47
CA PHE A 515 -12.31 28.14 -16.34
C PHE A 515 -12.30 27.02 -17.39
N CYS A 516 -13.35 26.21 -17.43
CA CYS A 516 -13.50 25.15 -18.40
C CYS A 516 -14.39 25.68 -19.51
N ASP A 517 -13.77 26.30 -20.52
CA ASP A 517 -14.45 26.81 -21.69
C ASP A 517 -14.82 25.62 -22.61
N PRO A 518 -16.11 25.31 -22.83
CA PRO A 518 -16.53 24.24 -23.73
C PRO A 518 -16.32 24.60 -25.22
N SER A 519 -15.89 25.83 -25.53
CA SER A 519 -15.80 26.34 -26.90
C SER A 519 -14.47 26.08 -27.61
N SER A 520 -13.53 25.31 -27.04
CA SER A 520 -12.28 24.96 -27.71
C SER A 520 -12.46 23.84 -28.74
N THR A 521 -13.39 24.01 -29.68
CA THR A 521 -13.41 23.28 -30.95
C THR A 521 -12.52 24.01 -31.96
N GLY A 522 -11.24 23.63 -32.02
CA GLY A 522 -10.51 23.54 -33.29
C GLY A 522 -10.17 24.80 -34.10
N VAL A 523 -9.88 25.96 -33.50
CA VAL A 523 -9.35 27.12 -34.28
C VAL A 523 -7.87 27.38 -33.95
N PRO A 524 -6.96 27.40 -34.96
CA PRO A 524 -5.56 27.79 -34.76
C PRO A 524 -5.42 29.32 -34.64
N ARG A 525 -4.39 29.80 -33.92
CA ARG A 525 -4.12 31.25 -33.77
C ARG A 525 -3.83 31.92 -35.12
N PRO A 526 -4.11 33.23 -35.29
CA PRO A 526 -3.59 34.01 -36.40
C PRO A 526 -2.06 33.89 -36.41
N GLY A 527 -1.49 33.27 -37.44
CA GLY A 527 -0.06 32.97 -37.55
C GLY A 527 0.34 31.48 -37.54
N GLY A 528 -0.63 30.55 -37.52
CA GLY A 528 -0.39 29.15 -37.92
C GLY A 528 0.43 28.25 -36.98
N LYS A 529 0.74 28.70 -35.74
CA LYS A 529 1.44 27.86 -34.75
C LYS A 529 0.45 27.03 -33.90
N PRO A 530 0.64 25.71 -33.74
CA PRO A 530 -0.15 24.90 -32.81
C PRO A 530 0.16 25.28 -31.35
N TYR A 531 -0.76 24.99 -30.43
CA TYR A 531 -0.57 25.23 -29.00
C TYR A 531 0.52 24.31 -28.43
N GLU A 532 1.72 24.85 -28.19
CA GLU A 532 2.74 24.22 -27.35
C GLU A 532 2.37 24.39 -25.87
N LYS A 533 1.54 23.48 -25.36
CA LYS A 533 1.49 23.03 -23.95
C LYS A 533 0.32 22.07 -23.79
N ALA A 534 0.63 20.85 -23.40
CA ALA A 534 -0.35 19.82 -23.11
C ALA A 534 -1.28 20.28 -21.96
N ALA A 535 -2.55 20.48 -22.33
CA ALA A 535 -3.77 20.39 -21.52
C ALA A 535 -3.63 20.44 -19.98
N THR A 536 -3.82 21.63 -19.42
CA THR A 536 -4.41 21.84 -18.08
C THR A 536 -5.88 21.40 -18.09
N HIS A 537 -6.15 20.10 -18.11
CA HIS A 537 -7.50 19.56 -18.33
C HIS A 537 -8.30 19.22 -17.07
N CYS A 538 -7.89 19.72 -15.92
CA CYS A 538 -8.63 19.49 -14.69
C CYS A 538 -8.33 20.60 -13.70
N GLY A 539 -9.28 21.51 -13.46
CA GLY A 539 -9.18 22.57 -12.45
C GLY A 539 -9.05 22.08 -10.99
N LEU A 540 -8.60 20.86 -10.76
CA LEU A 540 -8.03 20.42 -9.51
C LEU A 540 -6.58 20.95 -9.45
N GLY A 541 -6.40 22.12 -8.83
CA GLY A 541 -5.08 22.71 -8.56
C GLY A 541 -4.14 21.87 -7.67
N ASP A 542 -4.55 20.64 -7.31
CA ASP A 542 -3.83 19.67 -6.50
C ASP A 542 -3.69 18.30 -7.19
N ILE A 543 -3.83 18.22 -8.52
CA ILE A 543 -3.29 17.08 -9.25
C ILE A 543 -1.81 17.38 -9.48
N TRP A 544 -0.95 16.52 -8.93
CA TRP A 544 0.45 16.41 -9.35
C TRP A 544 0.45 15.97 -10.83
N THR A 545 0.30 16.91 -11.75
CA THR A 545 0.09 16.63 -13.18
C THR A 545 1.39 16.31 -13.90
N GLU A 546 2.54 16.69 -13.35
CA GLU A 546 3.83 16.26 -13.87
C GLU A 546 4.44 15.20 -12.94
N PRO A 547 4.86 14.04 -13.48
CA PRO A 547 5.66 13.11 -12.70
C PRO A 547 6.91 13.83 -12.19
N GLU A 548 7.11 13.86 -10.87
CA GLU A 548 8.37 14.35 -10.32
C GLU A 548 9.52 13.55 -10.94
N ALA A 549 10.57 14.26 -11.37
CA ALA A 549 11.73 13.66 -12.01
C ALA A 549 12.27 12.48 -11.18
N THR A 550 12.56 11.39 -11.88
CA THR A 550 13.33 10.26 -11.37
C THR A 550 14.83 10.61 -11.39
N ILE A 551 15.69 9.69 -10.97
CA ILE A 551 17.13 9.86 -11.17
C ILE A 551 17.47 9.77 -12.66
N LEU A 552 16.72 9.00 -13.42
CA LEU A 552 16.95 8.78 -14.84
C LEU A 552 16.64 10.03 -15.67
N ASP A 553 15.73 10.88 -15.19
CA ASP A 553 15.37 12.16 -15.82
C ASP A 553 16.38 13.29 -15.49
N ASP A 554 17.29 13.08 -14.52
CA ASP A 554 18.27 14.07 -14.05
C ASP A 554 19.69 13.66 -14.47
N HIS A 555 20.19 14.27 -15.55
CA HIS A 555 21.50 13.96 -16.13
C HIS A 555 22.66 14.04 -15.13
N GLN A 556 22.65 15.03 -14.22
CA GLN A 556 23.70 15.16 -13.20
C GLN A 556 23.63 14.03 -12.17
N ALA A 557 22.41 13.68 -11.74
CA ALA A 557 22.21 12.58 -10.82
C ALA A 557 22.62 11.24 -11.45
N LEU A 558 22.30 11.01 -12.73
CA LEU A 558 22.64 9.79 -13.45
C LEU A 558 24.17 9.66 -13.67
N GLN A 559 24.88 10.75 -13.96
CA GLN A 559 26.36 10.77 -14.00
C GLN A 559 26.99 10.44 -12.64
N ALA A 560 26.38 10.90 -11.53
CA ALA A 560 26.83 10.55 -10.19
C ALA A 560 26.65 9.05 -9.91
N VAL A 561 25.53 8.45 -10.35
CA VAL A 561 25.31 7.00 -10.30
C VAL A 561 26.37 6.25 -11.10
N GLN A 562 26.69 6.72 -12.32
CA GLN A 562 27.73 6.12 -13.18
C GLN A 562 29.10 6.13 -12.49
N THR A 563 29.48 7.26 -11.90
CA THR A 563 30.75 7.39 -11.17
C THR A 563 30.81 6.41 -10.00
N ARG A 564 29.75 6.31 -9.20
CA ARG A 564 29.66 5.35 -8.08
C ARG A 564 29.67 3.90 -8.56
N TYR A 565 29.05 3.59 -9.69
CA TYR A 565 29.07 2.25 -10.27
C TYR A 565 30.48 1.84 -10.72
N VAL A 566 31.24 2.74 -11.36
CA VAL A 566 32.64 2.49 -11.73
C VAL A 566 33.50 2.23 -10.48
N GLN A 567 33.30 2.99 -9.41
CA GLN A 567 33.96 2.74 -8.12
C GLN A 567 33.58 1.37 -7.54
N PHE A 568 32.29 1.03 -7.58
CA PHE A 568 31.78 -0.25 -7.08
C PHE A 568 32.36 -1.43 -7.86
N LYS A 569 32.48 -1.33 -9.18
CA LYS A 569 33.04 -2.36 -10.08
C LYS A 569 34.49 -2.71 -9.74
N ARG A 570 35.27 -1.74 -9.23
CA ARG A 570 36.67 -1.92 -8.78
C ARG A 570 36.78 -2.50 -7.36
N SER A 571 35.69 -2.52 -6.60
CA SER A 571 35.71 -2.98 -5.21
C SER A 571 35.68 -4.51 -5.10
N LYS A 572 36.23 -5.05 -4.01
CA LYS A 572 36.17 -6.50 -3.68
C LYS A 572 34.74 -7.02 -3.45
N ARG A 573 33.75 -6.11 -3.34
CA ARG A 573 32.32 -6.47 -3.19
C ARG A 573 31.69 -6.90 -4.52
N MET A 574 32.23 -6.47 -5.65
CA MET A 574 31.75 -6.85 -6.98
C MET A 574 32.23 -8.26 -7.35
N LYS A 575 31.42 -9.27 -7.03
CA LYS A 575 31.66 -10.67 -7.42
C LYS A 575 31.25 -10.92 -8.87
N LYS A 576 31.76 -12.01 -9.47
CA LYS A 576 31.49 -12.39 -10.86
C LYS A 576 29.99 -12.47 -11.18
N ASP A 577 29.22 -13.16 -10.33
CA ASP A 577 27.78 -13.33 -10.54
C ASP A 577 27.01 -12.01 -10.43
N LEU A 578 27.39 -11.16 -9.47
CA LEU A 578 26.80 -9.83 -9.30
C LEU A 578 27.13 -8.92 -10.48
N ARG A 579 28.33 -9.02 -11.04
CA ARG A 579 28.71 -8.28 -12.25
C ARG A 579 27.85 -8.68 -13.45
N ALA A 580 27.66 -9.98 -13.67
CA ALA A 580 26.83 -10.49 -14.76
C ALA A 580 25.35 -10.07 -14.63
N GLU A 581 24.86 -9.89 -13.40
CA GLU A 581 23.51 -9.36 -13.14
C GLU A 581 23.40 -7.85 -13.38
N MET A 582 24.45 -7.10 -13.01
CA MET A 582 24.44 -5.64 -13.00
C MET A 582 24.82 -5.00 -14.35
N GLU A 583 25.73 -5.61 -15.12
CA GLU A 583 26.21 -5.03 -16.38
C GLU A 583 25.08 -4.72 -17.38
N PRO A 584 24.15 -5.64 -17.68
CA PRO A 584 23.05 -5.35 -18.61
C PRO A 584 22.18 -4.18 -18.16
N LEU A 585 21.81 -4.17 -16.86
CA LEU A 585 21.00 -3.09 -16.28
C LEU A 585 21.71 -1.73 -16.42
N MET A 586 23.01 -1.67 -16.09
CA MET A 586 23.73 -0.40 -16.14
C MET A 586 24.05 0.05 -17.57
N GLU A 587 24.26 -0.88 -18.51
CA GLU A 587 24.42 -0.58 -19.94
C GLU A 587 23.15 0.05 -20.51
N ASP A 588 21.98 -0.56 -20.27
CA ASP A 588 20.69 -0.03 -20.71
C ASP A 588 20.42 1.37 -20.12
N LEU A 589 20.73 1.56 -18.83
CA LEU A 589 20.53 2.84 -18.15
C LEU A 589 21.47 3.95 -18.64
N PHE A 590 22.73 3.62 -18.96
CA PHE A 590 23.71 4.60 -19.41
C PHE A 590 23.72 4.81 -20.92
N ALA A 591 23.09 3.93 -21.70
CA ALA A 591 22.83 4.18 -23.11
C ALA A 591 22.03 5.47 -23.32
N CYS A 592 21.19 5.87 -22.35
CA CYS A 592 20.44 7.12 -22.38
C CYS A 592 21.28 8.39 -22.09
N LEU A 593 22.53 8.25 -21.65
CA LEU A 593 23.46 9.38 -21.43
C LEU A 593 24.27 9.76 -22.67
N VAL A 594 24.34 8.86 -23.66
CA VAL A 594 25.04 9.03 -24.94
C VAL A 594 24.05 9.56 -25.96
#